data_AF-A0A7L1N733-F1
#
_entry.id   AF-A0A7L1N733-F1
#
_cell.length_a   1.000
_cell.length_b   1.000
_cell.length_c   1.000
_cell.angle_alpha   90.00
_cell.angle_beta   90.00
_cell.angle_gamma   90.00
#
_symmetry.space_group_name_H-M   'P 1'
#
loop_
_entity.id
_entity.type
_entity.pdbx_description
1 polymer ?
#
loop_
_entity_poly.entity_id
_entity_poly.type
_entity_poly.pdbx_seq_one_letter_code
_entity_poly.pdbx_strand_id
1 'polypeptide(L)'
;GKAVFLARDKHHLADLSHLIRHDAPYLFQKYVKESHGKDVRVIVVGGRVVGTMLRCSTDGRMQSNCSLGGVGMMCSLSEQGKQLAVQVSNILGMDVCGIDLLMKDDGSFYVCEANANVGFIAFDKACNLDVAGIIADYAASLLTPGRLTRRMSLLSVVSTASETSEPELGPPASAAVDNMSASSSSVDSDPETTERELLTKLPGALFNMNQLLANEIKLLVE
;
A
#
# COMPACT_ATOMS: atom_id res chain seq x y z
N GLY A 1 12.56 1.95 2.73
CA GLY A 1 12.63 1.53 4.14
C GLY A 1 13.11 2.68 5.03
N LYS A 2 12.81 2.63 6.33
CA LYS A 2 13.45 3.50 7.34
C LYS A 2 14.85 2.95 7.64
N ALA A 3 15.79 3.80 8.02
CA ALA A 3 17.16 3.41 8.41
C ALA A 3 17.98 2.66 7.33
N VAL A 4 17.85 3.07 6.05
CA VAL A 4 18.73 2.63 4.97
C VAL A 4 19.66 3.77 4.60
N PHE A 5 20.97 3.56 4.73
CA PHE A 5 21.99 4.60 4.55
C PHE A 5 23.00 4.21 3.46
N LEU A 6 23.55 5.21 2.78
CA LEU A 6 24.63 5.03 1.81
C LEU A 6 25.94 5.55 2.40
N ALA A 7 26.82 4.64 2.80
CA ALA A 7 28.21 4.97 3.10
C ALA A 7 29.01 5.09 1.80
N ARG A 8 29.57 6.28 1.54
CA ARG A 8 30.32 6.57 0.30
C ARG A 8 31.78 6.11 0.38
N ASP A 9 32.31 6.08 1.58
CA ASP A 9 33.67 5.71 1.91
C ASP A 9 33.76 5.26 3.39
N LYS A 10 34.97 4.92 3.83
CA LYS A 10 35.23 4.44 5.19
C LYS A 10 34.99 5.51 6.26
N HIS A 11 35.24 6.79 5.96
CA HIS A 11 35.03 7.88 6.90
C HIS A 11 33.54 8.12 7.11
N HIS A 12 32.77 8.17 6.02
CA HIS A 12 31.33 8.29 6.09
C HIS A 12 30.67 7.10 6.83
N LEU A 13 31.20 5.88 6.66
CA LEU A 13 30.73 4.74 7.46
C LEU A 13 31.02 4.92 8.97
N ALA A 14 32.20 5.44 9.32
CA ALA A 14 32.54 5.72 10.72
C ALA A 14 31.60 6.77 11.31
N ASP A 15 31.33 7.86 10.58
CA ASP A 15 30.38 8.90 11.01
C ASP A 15 28.97 8.33 11.20
N LEU A 16 28.48 7.53 10.24
CA LEU A 16 27.18 6.86 10.35
C LEU A 16 27.12 5.93 11.56
N SER A 17 28.21 5.22 11.86
CA SER A 17 28.26 4.31 13.01
C SER A 17 28.03 5.02 14.34
N HIS A 18 28.32 6.32 14.45
CA HIS A 18 28.04 7.10 15.66
C HIS A 18 26.60 7.62 15.72
N LEU A 19 25.87 7.62 14.60
CA LEU A 19 24.51 8.17 14.49
C LEU A 19 23.42 7.11 14.52
N ILE A 20 23.74 5.88 14.15
CA ILE A 20 22.76 4.78 14.07
C ILE A 20 22.71 3.98 15.37
N ARG A 21 21.56 3.34 15.62
CA ARG A 21 21.39 2.48 16.79
C ARG A 21 22.09 1.14 16.57
N HIS A 22 22.72 0.62 17.63
CA HIS A 22 23.44 -0.67 17.64
C HIS A 22 22.63 -1.83 18.26
N ASP A 23 21.34 -1.63 18.53
CA ASP A 23 20.48 -2.63 19.15
C ASP A 23 19.89 -3.64 18.16
N ALA A 24 20.20 -3.50 16.87
CA ALA A 24 19.81 -4.41 15.80
C ALA A 24 21.02 -4.82 14.95
N PRO A 25 21.01 -6.03 14.34
CA PRO A 25 22.04 -6.44 13.40
C PRO A 25 22.12 -5.53 12.18
N TYR A 26 23.34 -5.36 11.65
CA TYR A 26 23.57 -4.62 10.41
C TYR A 26 23.63 -5.56 9.21
N LEU A 27 22.98 -5.13 8.12
CA LEU A 27 23.15 -5.72 6.80
C LEU A 27 23.99 -4.78 5.94
N PHE A 28 25.21 -5.19 5.61
CA PHE A 28 26.06 -4.48 4.67
C PHE A 28 25.83 -5.03 3.27
N GLN A 29 25.47 -4.16 2.33
CA GLN A 29 25.21 -4.50 0.95
C GLN A 29 26.04 -3.62 0.03
N LYS A 30 26.55 -4.21 -1.06
CA LYS A 30 27.17 -3.43 -2.14
C LYS A 30 26.14 -2.48 -2.74
N TYR A 31 26.52 -1.21 -2.85
CA TYR A 31 25.69 -0.20 -3.51
C TYR A 31 25.56 -0.49 -5.02
N VAL A 32 24.31 -0.51 -5.51
CA VAL A 32 23.96 -0.72 -6.93
C VAL A 32 23.69 0.65 -7.55
N LYS A 33 24.75 1.29 -8.06
CA LYS A 33 24.71 2.67 -8.58
C LYS A 33 23.78 2.83 -9.78
N GLU A 34 23.63 1.76 -10.55
CA GLU A 34 22.82 1.68 -11.77
C GLU A 34 21.32 1.82 -11.45
N SER A 35 20.94 1.41 -10.24
CA SER A 35 19.59 1.49 -9.71
C SER A 35 19.43 2.67 -8.74
N HIS A 36 20.29 3.69 -8.80
CA HIS A 36 20.18 4.83 -7.89
C HIS A 36 18.83 5.53 -8.03
N GLY A 37 18.09 5.61 -6.91
CA GLY A 37 16.80 6.27 -6.87
C GLY A 37 15.73 5.56 -7.69
N LYS A 38 15.95 4.30 -8.12
CA LYS A 38 15.02 3.55 -8.94
C LYS A 38 14.99 2.08 -8.57
N ASP A 39 13.81 1.47 -8.61
CA ASP A 39 13.68 0.02 -8.51
C ASP A 39 12.41 -0.46 -9.22
N VAL A 40 12.32 -1.75 -9.49
CA VAL A 40 11.13 -2.37 -10.07
C VAL A 40 10.43 -3.22 -9.02
N ARG A 41 9.21 -2.82 -8.66
CA ARG A 41 8.27 -3.62 -7.87
C ARG A 41 7.56 -4.59 -8.79
N VAL A 42 7.67 -5.88 -8.47
CA VAL A 42 6.93 -6.96 -9.12
C VAL A 42 5.91 -7.50 -8.13
N ILE A 43 4.64 -7.61 -8.51
CA ILE A 43 3.65 -8.34 -7.69
C ILE A 43 3.49 -9.73 -8.29
N VAL A 44 3.60 -10.75 -7.42
CA VAL A 44 3.39 -12.15 -7.75
C VAL A 44 2.20 -12.67 -6.95
N VAL A 45 1.28 -13.36 -7.64
CA VAL A 45 0.12 -14.04 -7.05
C VAL A 45 0.03 -15.43 -7.64
N GLY A 46 -0.03 -16.47 -6.80
CA GLY A 46 -0.17 -17.86 -7.23
C GLY A 46 0.94 -18.33 -8.18
N GLY A 47 2.17 -17.86 -7.97
CA GLY A 47 3.32 -18.17 -8.82
C GLY A 47 3.31 -17.46 -10.19
N ARG A 48 2.50 -16.40 -10.38
CA ARG A 48 2.44 -15.62 -11.61
C ARG A 48 2.68 -14.14 -11.33
N VAL A 49 3.45 -13.49 -12.21
CA VAL A 49 3.60 -12.03 -12.18
C VAL A 49 2.31 -11.39 -12.68
N VAL A 50 1.63 -10.63 -11.80
CA VAL A 50 0.38 -9.94 -12.14
C VAL A 50 0.61 -8.53 -12.67
N GLY A 51 1.75 -7.93 -12.34
CA GLY A 51 2.14 -6.63 -12.86
C GLY A 51 3.53 -6.22 -12.42
N THR A 52 4.01 -5.13 -13.02
CA THR A 52 5.31 -4.53 -12.71
C THR A 52 5.25 -3.00 -12.73
N MET A 53 5.87 -2.38 -11.74
CA MET A 53 5.90 -0.94 -11.55
C MET A 53 7.34 -0.48 -11.32
N LEU A 54 7.82 0.43 -12.15
CA LEU A 54 9.05 1.17 -11.92
C LEU A 54 8.75 2.27 -10.90
N ARG A 55 9.49 2.31 -9.80
CA ARG A 55 9.44 3.41 -8.84
C ARG A 55 10.67 4.26 -8.98
N CYS A 56 10.49 5.57 -8.93
CA CYS A 56 11.55 6.56 -9.05
C CYS A 56 11.48 7.56 -7.88
N SER A 57 12.63 7.88 -7.30
CA SER A 57 12.78 9.01 -6.39
C SER A 57 12.61 10.34 -7.15
N THR A 58 12.03 11.33 -6.49
CA THR A 58 11.80 12.68 -7.02
C THR A 58 12.77 13.72 -6.47
N ASP A 59 13.56 13.38 -5.46
CA ASP A 59 14.40 14.30 -4.70
C ASP A 59 15.90 13.95 -4.76
N GLY A 60 16.27 13.02 -5.64
CA GLY A 60 17.65 12.57 -5.82
C GLY A 60 18.17 11.67 -4.69
N ARG A 61 17.31 11.22 -3.76
CA ARG A 61 17.67 10.18 -2.79
C ARG A 61 17.70 8.80 -3.45
N MET A 62 18.49 7.90 -2.86
CA MET A 62 18.62 6.52 -3.33
C MET A 62 17.32 5.72 -3.17
N GLN A 63 16.50 6.05 -2.17
CA GLN A 63 15.25 5.36 -1.86
C GLN A 63 14.15 5.80 -2.83
N SER A 64 13.62 4.85 -3.61
CA SER A 64 12.54 5.06 -4.60
C SER A 64 11.13 4.78 -4.06
N ASN A 65 10.99 4.41 -2.78
CA ASN A 65 9.70 4.00 -2.22
C ASN A 65 8.64 5.11 -2.38
N CYS A 66 7.46 4.76 -2.91
CA CYS A 66 6.36 5.72 -3.08
C CYS A 66 5.88 6.35 -1.77
N SER A 67 5.97 5.60 -0.66
CA SER A 67 5.67 6.10 0.69
C SER A 67 6.60 7.23 1.17
N LEU A 68 7.71 7.47 0.47
CA LEU A 68 8.67 8.53 0.75
C LEU A 68 8.62 9.66 -0.29
N GLY A 69 7.56 9.73 -1.10
CA GLY A 69 7.39 10.75 -2.16
C GLY A 69 7.89 10.32 -3.53
N GLY A 70 8.29 9.05 -3.70
CA GLY A 70 8.63 8.48 -5.01
C GLY A 70 7.39 8.32 -5.90
N VAL A 71 7.60 8.39 -7.22
CA VAL A 71 6.54 8.20 -8.23
C VAL A 71 6.62 6.79 -8.81
N GLY A 72 5.48 6.14 -8.96
CA GLY A 72 5.35 4.82 -9.59
C GLY A 72 4.73 4.93 -10.98
N MET A 73 5.27 4.21 -11.95
CA MET A 73 4.71 4.07 -13.28
C MET A 73 4.75 2.60 -13.72
N MET A 74 3.72 2.15 -14.43
CA MET A 74 3.75 0.83 -15.06
C MET A 74 4.97 0.70 -15.96
N CYS A 75 5.65 -0.44 -15.88
CA CYS A 75 6.79 -0.75 -16.74
C CYS A 75 6.68 -2.17 -17.28
N SER A 76 7.34 -2.45 -18.40
CA SER A 76 7.60 -3.82 -18.83
C SER A 76 8.83 -4.37 -18.10
N LEU A 77 8.78 -5.66 -17.76
CA LEU A 77 9.91 -6.39 -17.20
C LEU A 77 10.32 -7.50 -18.16
N SER A 78 11.64 -7.72 -18.30
CA SER A 78 12.16 -8.81 -19.12
C SER A 78 11.72 -10.16 -18.58
N GLU A 79 11.69 -11.17 -19.45
CA GLU A 79 11.31 -12.53 -19.05
C GLU A 79 12.23 -13.07 -17.95
N GLN A 80 13.52 -12.76 -18.02
CA GLN A 80 14.49 -13.08 -16.97
C GLN A 80 14.09 -12.46 -15.61
N GLY A 81 13.66 -11.19 -15.60
CA GLY A 81 13.22 -10.53 -14.37
C GLY A 81 11.93 -11.13 -13.80
N LYS A 82 10.98 -11.50 -14.66
CA LYS A 82 9.73 -12.17 -14.24
C LYS A 82 10.02 -13.55 -13.64
N GLN A 83 10.86 -14.34 -14.31
CA GLN A 83 11.27 -15.66 -13.83
C GLN A 83 12.00 -15.55 -12.49
N LEU A 84 12.89 -14.57 -12.32
CA LEU A 84 13.57 -14.31 -11.06
C LEU A 84 12.57 -14.02 -9.93
N ALA A 85 11.56 -13.17 -10.16
CA ALA A 85 10.54 -12.87 -9.16
C ALA A 85 9.72 -14.11 -8.75
N VAL A 86 9.31 -14.94 -9.72
CA VAL A 86 8.59 -16.19 -9.45
C VAL A 86 9.48 -17.23 -8.74
N GLN A 87 10.76 -17.29 -9.08
CA GLN A 87 11.71 -18.16 -8.36
C GLN A 87 11.83 -17.75 -6.90
N VAL A 88 11.94 -16.44 -6.62
CA VAL A 88 12.01 -15.92 -5.25
C VAL A 88 10.73 -16.25 -4.48
N SER A 89 9.55 -16.05 -5.07
CA SER A 89 8.28 -16.38 -4.40
C SER A 89 8.18 -17.87 -4.09
N ASN A 90 8.62 -18.74 -5.01
CA ASN A 90 8.59 -20.18 -4.83
C ASN A 90 9.58 -20.66 -3.75
N ILE A 91 10.81 -20.13 -3.75
CA ILE A 91 11.84 -20.47 -2.75
C ILE A 91 11.38 -20.08 -1.35
N LEU A 92 10.70 -18.92 -1.22
CA LEU A 92 10.20 -18.40 0.05
C LEU A 92 8.81 -18.94 0.44
N GLY A 93 8.17 -19.73 -0.43
CA GLY A 93 6.83 -20.29 -0.18
C GLY A 93 5.74 -19.22 -0.06
N MET A 94 5.84 -18.13 -0.82
CA MET A 94 4.87 -17.02 -0.77
C MET A 94 3.89 -17.11 -1.93
N ASP A 95 2.61 -17.21 -1.59
CA ASP A 95 1.50 -17.19 -2.57
C ASP A 95 1.23 -15.79 -3.12
N VAL A 96 1.37 -14.77 -2.28
CA VAL A 96 1.17 -13.36 -2.63
C VAL A 96 2.36 -12.58 -2.08
N CYS A 97 3.08 -11.88 -2.96
CA CYS A 97 4.22 -11.09 -2.53
C CYS A 97 4.59 -9.97 -3.50
N GLY A 98 5.27 -8.96 -2.96
CA GLY A 98 5.99 -7.94 -3.73
C GLY A 98 7.48 -8.23 -3.73
N ILE A 99 8.08 -8.33 -4.91
CA ILE A 99 9.53 -8.50 -5.08
C ILE A 99 10.10 -7.18 -5.60
N ASP A 100 11.07 -6.62 -4.87
CA ASP A 100 11.80 -5.41 -5.27
C ASP A 100 13.09 -5.81 -5.97
N LEU A 101 13.23 -5.39 -7.23
CA LEU A 101 14.37 -5.65 -8.08
C LEU A 101 15.18 -4.38 -8.33
N LEU A 102 16.50 -4.48 -8.16
CA LEU A 102 17.45 -3.43 -8.57
C LEU A 102 18.02 -3.77 -9.94
N MET A 103 18.14 -2.76 -10.79
CA MET A 103 18.63 -2.91 -12.17
C MET A 103 20.16 -2.93 -12.23
N LYS A 104 20.71 -3.71 -13.16
CA LYS A 104 22.13 -3.71 -13.52
C LYS A 104 22.35 -3.13 -14.91
N ASP A 105 23.59 -2.75 -15.21
CA ASP A 105 24.00 -2.21 -16.52
C ASP A 105 23.81 -3.19 -17.68
N ASP A 106 23.83 -4.50 -17.41
CA ASP A 106 23.65 -5.56 -18.41
C ASP A 106 22.18 -5.92 -18.69
N GLY A 107 21.24 -5.20 -18.06
CA GLY A 107 19.79 -5.46 -18.17
C GLY A 107 19.28 -6.60 -17.27
N SER A 108 20.15 -7.22 -16.47
CA SER A 108 19.76 -8.18 -15.43
C SER A 108 19.43 -7.49 -14.10
N PHE A 109 19.05 -8.28 -13.08
CA PHE A 109 18.52 -7.76 -11.82
C PHE A 109 19.23 -8.35 -10.59
N TYR A 110 19.28 -7.58 -9.51
CA TYR A 110 19.48 -8.08 -8.16
C TYR A 110 18.14 -8.10 -7.43
N VAL A 111 17.90 -9.13 -6.62
CA VAL A 111 16.78 -9.15 -5.67
C VAL A 111 17.17 -8.32 -4.45
N CYS A 112 16.33 -7.37 -4.07
CA CYS A 112 16.58 -6.45 -2.95
C CYS A 112 15.72 -6.78 -1.73
N GLU A 113 14.41 -6.90 -1.95
CA GLU A 113 13.44 -7.20 -0.90
C GLU A 113 12.39 -8.16 -1.44
N ALA A 114 11.92 -9.06 -0.58
CA ALA A 114 10.76 -9.89 -0.82
C ALA A 114 9.76 -9.63 0.32
N ASN A 115 8.58 -9.13 -0.03
CA ASN A 115 7.60 -8.63 0.93
C ASN A 115 6.30 -9.45 0.84
N ALA A 116 6.03 -10.22 1.90
CA ALA A 116 4.83 -11.07 2.00
C ALA A 116 3.54 -10.26 2.24
N ASN A 117 3.63 -9.04 2.79
CA ASN A 117 2.48 -8.17 3.00
C ASN A 117 2.56 -6.96 2.07
N VAL A 118 2.42 -7.25 0.78
CA VAL A 118 2.60 -6.26 -0.28
C VAL A 118 1.46 -5.24 -0.27
N GLY A 119 1.80 -3.96 -0.08
CA GLY A 119 0.87 -2.86 -0.34
C GLY A 119 0.72 -2.61 -1.84
N PHE A 120 -0.52 -2.58 -2.33
CA PHE A 120 -0.83 -2.43 -3.76
C PHE A 120 -1.70 -1.22 -4.12
N ILE A 121 -2.12 -0.35 -3.18
CA ILE A 121 -2.96 0.83 -3.51
C ILE A 121 -2.30 1.76 -4.54
N ALA A 122 -1.02 2.11 -4.35
CA ALA A 122 -0.29 2.94 -5.31
C ALA A 122 0.00 2.17 -6.62
N PHE A 123 0.16 0.85 -6.51
CA PHE A 123 0.45 -0.03 -7.63
C PHE A 123 -0.76 -0.17 -8.55
N ASP A 124 -1.95 -0.42 -7.99
CA ASP A 124 -3.23 -0.47 -8.71
C ASP A 124 -3.46 0.79 -9.51
N LYS A 125 -3.23 1.96 -8.91
CA LYS A 125 -3.33 3.25 -9.60
C LYS A 125 -2.32 3.40 -10.74
N ALA A 126 -1.07 3.01 -10.51
CA ALA A 126 0.00 3.17 -11.51
C ALA A 126 -0.12 2.18 -12.67
N CYS A 127 -0.64 0.98 -12.41
CA CYS A 127 -0.76 -0.11 -13.38
C CYS A 127 -2.18 -0.27 -13.94
N ASN A 128 -3.16 0.45 -13.39
CA ASN A 128 -4.59 0.29 -13.69
C ASN A 128 -5.04 -1.17 -13.56
N LEU A 129 -4.76 -1.76 -12.40
CA LEU A 129 -5.07 -3.15 -12.05
C LEU A 129 -5.95 -3.22 -10.81
N ASP A 130 -6.73 -4.30 -10.70
CA ASP A 130 -7.43 -4.69 -9.48
C ASP A 130 -6.66 -5.87 -8.83
N VAL A 131 -5.58 -5.56 -8.11
CA VAL A 131 -4.77 -6.60 -7.46
C VAL A 131 -5.56 -7.30 -6.35
N ALA A 132 -6.46 -6.59 -5.67
CA ALA A 132 -7.34 -7.18 -4.65
C ALA A 132 -8.25 -8.26 -5.26
N GLY A 133 -8.90 -7.97 -6.38
CA GLY A 133 -9.71 -8.93 -7.13
C GLY A 133 -8.90 -10.14 -7.58
N ILE A 134 -7.69 -9.93 -8.11
CA ILE A 134 -6.80 -11.03 -8.53
C ILE A 134 -6.42 -11.94 -7.35
N ILE A 135 -6.14 -11.37 -6.18
CA ILE A 135 -5.85 -12.14 -4.96
C ILE A 135 -7.10 -12.90 -4.50
N ALA A 136 -8.28 -12.28 -4.54
CA ALA A 136 -9.53 -12.93 -4.18
C ALA A 136 -9.86 -14.11 -5.10
N ASP A 137 -9.70 -13.94 -6.41
CA ASP A 137 -9.87 -14.99 -7.42
C ASP A 137 -8.89 -16.15 -7.19
N TYR A 138 -7.62 -15.82 -6.89
CA TYR A 138 -6.63 -16.83 -6.53
C TYR A 138 -7.05 -17.60 -5.28
N ALA A 139 -7.44 -16.91 -4.20
CA ALA A 139 -7.88 -17.54 -2.96
C ALA A 139 -9.13 -18.42 -3.18
N ALA A 140 -10.09 -17.95 -3.99
CA ALA A 140 -11.27 -18.74 -4.36
C ALA A 140 -10.90 -20.00 -5.15
N SER A 141 -9.90 -19.93 -6.02
CA SER A 141 -9.42 -21.08 -6.81
C SER A 141 -8.77 -22.18 -5.96
N LEU A 142 -8.25 -21.84 -4.77
CA LEU A 142 -7.71 -22.80 -3.81
C LEU A 142 -8.81 -23.58 -3.08
N LEU A 143 -10.04 -23.08 -3.09
CA LEU A 143 -11.17 -23.77 -2.48
C LEU A 143 -11.62 -24.94 -3.37
N THR A 144 -11.73 -26.13 -2.80
CA THR A 144 -12.26 -27.29 -3.50
C THR A 144 -13.70 -27.01 -3.94
N PRO A 145 -14.10 -27.33 -5.20
CA PRO A 145 -15.48 -27.19 -5.63
C PRO A 145 -16.38 -28.10 -4.78
N GLY A 146 -17.04 -27.51 -3.77
CA GLY A 146 -17.84 -28.22 -2.78
C GLY A 146 -17.97 -27.55 -1.40
N ARG A 147 -17.08 -26.59 -1.04
CA ARG A 147 -17.20 -25.87 0.25
C ARG A 147 -18.04 -24.58 0.21
N LEU A 148 -18.20 -23.96 -0.96
CA LEU A 148 -18.91 -22.68 -1.09
C LEU A 148 -20.45 -22.79 -1.03
N THR A 149 -21.01 -23.99 -1.20
CA THR A 149 -22.47 -24.22 -1.18
C THR A 149 -23.10 -24.21 0.21
N ARG A 150 -22.33 -24.21 1.30
CA ARG A 150 -22.90 -24.31 2.66
C ARG A 150 -23.12 -22.97 3.40
N ARG A 151 -22.45 -21.88 3.00
CA ARG A 151 -22.52 -20.58 3.72
C ARG A 151 -23.33 -19.48 3.03
N MET A 152 -23.55 -19.54 1.72
CA MET A 152 -24.40 -18.54 1.04
C MET A 152 -25.91 -18.70 1.33
N SER A 153 -26.32 -19.80 1.95
CA SER A 153 -27.69 -20.00 2.43
C SER A 153 -28.09 -19.09 3.62
N LEU A 154 -27.14 -18.47 4.32
CA LEU A 154 -27.44 -17.64 5.51
C LEU A 154 -27.52 -16.15 5.21
N LEU A 155 -26.95 -15.67 4.10
CA LEU A 155 -26.98 -14.24 3.74
C LEU A 155 -28.23 -13.82 2.96
N SER A 156 -29.03 -14.77 2.43
CA SER A 156 -30.24 -14.44 1.67
C SER A 156 -31.48 -14.17 2.53
N VAL A 157 -31.38 -14.25 3.86
CA VAL A 157 -32.54 -14.13 4.78
C VAL A 157 -32.71 -12.72 5.36
N VAL A 158 -31.75 -11.81 5.17
CA VAL A 158 -31.77 -10.47 5.80
C VAL A 158 -32.05 -9.35 4.79
N SER A 159 -33.01 -9.55 3.88
CA SER A 159 -33.40 -8.49 2.94
C SER A 159 -34.89 -8.50 2.62
N THR A 160 -35.74 -8.44 3.66
CA THR A 160 -37.16 -8.06 3.53
C THR A 160 -37.73 -7.59 4.88
N ALA A 161 -37.55 -6.31 5.20
CA ALA A 161 -38.46 -5.51 6.06
C ALA A 161 -38.05 -4.02 5.88
N SER A 162 -38.59 -3.32 4.88
CA SER A 162 -39.90 -2.63 4.83
C SER A 162 -39.73 -1.14 5.11
N GLU A 163 -39.90 -0.36 4.04
CA GLU A 163 -40.15 1.08 4.03
C GLU A 163 -41.45 1.40 4.79
N THR A 164 -41.47 2.49 5.55
CA THR A 164 -42.67 3.34 5.78
C THR A 164 -42.24 4.75 6.24
N SER A 165 -42.38 5.70 5.30
CA SER A 165 -43.05 7.01 5.41
C SER A 165 -42.73 7.99 6.55
N GLU A 166 -42.22 9.17 6.17
CA GLU A 166 -42.28 10.43 6.94
C GLU A 166 -43.67 11.09 6.91
N PRO A 167 -43.91 12.09 7.78
CA PRO A 167 -44.63 13.29 7.34
C PRO A 167 -43.94 14.62 7.70
N GLU A 168 -44.15 15.59 6.80
CA GLU A 168 -43.67 16.98 6.78
C GLU A 168 -44.06 17.88 7.98
N LEU A 169 -43.29 18.95 8.19
CA LEU A 169 -43.84 20.25 8.62
C LEU A 169 -43.05 21.42 7.98
N GLY A 170 -43.77 22.35 7.36
CA GLY A 170 -43.27 23.49 6.56
C GLY A 170 -42.79 24.74 7.32
N PRO A 171 -42.49 25.85 6.59
CA PRO A 171 -41.52 26.89 6.97
C PRO A 171 -42.17 28.20 7.49
N PRO A 172 -41.42 29.26 7.87
CA PRO A 172 -41.11 30.31 6.87
C PRO A 172 -39.83 31.19 7.08
N ALA A 173 -39.41 31.79 5.95
CA ALA A 173 -39.03 33.20 5.72
C ALA A 173 -37.68 33.84 6.20
N SER A 174 -36.89 34.21 5.17
CA SER A 174 -36.34 35.55 4.80
C SER A 174 -35.32 36.31 5.67
N ALA A 175 -34.18 36.66 5.05
CA ALA A 175 -33.55 38.00 4.90
C ALA A 175 -32.04 37.81 4.61
N ALA A 176 -31.50 38.06 3.41
CA ALA A 176 -31.18 39.34 2.76
C ALA A 176 -29.97 40.09 3.37
N VAL A 177 -28.87 40.15 2.57
CA VAL A 177 -27.82 41.21 2.40
C VAL A 177 -27.03 41.66 3.66
N ASP A 178 -25.71 41.93 3.68
CA ASP A 178 -24.89 42.73 2.75
C ASP A 178 -23.37 42.73 3.14
N ASN A 179 -22.50 42.88 2.13
CA ASN A 179 -21.28 43.73 2.02
C ASN A 179 -19.98 43.66 2.89
N MET A 180 -18.88 43.68 2.12
CA MET A 180 -17.65 44.52 2.18
C MET A 180 -16.45 44.17 3.10
N SER A 181 -15.40 43.68 2.42
CA SER A 181 -13.97 44.09 2.47
C SER A 181 -13.26 44.43 3.80
N ALA A 182 -12.14 43.73 4.07
CA ALA A 182 -10.85 44.33 4.40
C ALA A 182 -9.71 43.28 4.39
N SER A 183 -8.49 43.81 4.28
CA SER A 183 -7.21 43.25 3.86
C SER A 183 -6.41 42.41 4.88
N SER A 184 -5.45 41.65 4.31
CA SER A 184 -4.10 41.33 4.80
C SER A 184 -3.91 40.56 6.12
N SER A 185 -3.35 39.35 6.03
CA SER A 185 -1.96 39.07 6.41
C SER A 185 -1.63 37.58 6.23
N SER A 186 -0.42 37.35 5.75
CA SER A 186 0.23 36.06 5.51
C SER A 186 0.49 35.29 6.80
N VAL A 187 0.07 34.02 6.86
CA VAL A 187 0.60 33.03 7.80
C VAL A 187 0.64 31.67 7.10
N ASP A 188 1.83 31.10 6.94
CA ASP A 188 2.06 29.70 6.58
C ASP A 188 1.31 28.80 7.57
N SER A 189 0.59 27.80 7.08
CA SER A 189 -0.04 26.78 7.91
C SER A 189 0.09 25.41 7.25
N ASP A 190 0.83 24.54 7.93
CA ASP A 190 1.03 23.12 7.64
C ASP A 190 -0.31 22.39 7.40
N PRO A 191 -0.40 21.50 6.39
CA PRO A 191 -1.64 20.75 6.11
C PRO A 191 -1.91 19.60 7.10
N GLU A 192 -1.02 19.30 8.05
CA GLU A 192 -1.18 18.17 8.98
C GLU A 192 -2.07 18.44 10.21
N THR A 193 -2.38 19.71 10.53
CA THR A 193 -3.20 20.04 11.71
C THR A 193 -4.71 20.00 11.46
N THR A 194 -5.15 20.11 10.21
CA THR A 194 -6.59 20.21 9.88
C THR A 194 -7.28 18.84 9.80
N GLU A 195 -6.54 17.76 9.49
CA GLU A 195 -7.12 16.40 9.43
C GLU A 195 -7.38 15.78 10.81
N ARG A 196 -6.64 16.20 11.85
CA ARG A 196 -6.83 15.67 13.21
C ARG A 196 -8.02 16.29 13.96
N GLU A 197 -8.39 17.54 13.66
CA GLU A 197 -9.53 18.19 14.32
C GLU A 197 -10.88 17.80 13.70
N LEU A 198 -10.93 17.41 12.42
CA LEU A 198 -12.15 16.94 11.76
C LEU A 198 -12.58 15.52 12.17
N LEU A 199 -11.68 14.71 12.73
CA LEU A 199 -11.96 13.34 13.15
C LEU A 199 -12.47 13.22 14.60
N THR A 200 -12.46 14.29 15.40
CA THR A 200 -12.84 14.24 16.83
C THR A 200 -14.23 14.78 17.14
N LYS A 201 -15.00 15.21 16.12
CA LYS A 201 -16.37 15.71 16.29
C LYS A 201 -17.35 15.11 15.29
N LEU A 202 -17.66 13.82 15.46
CA LEU A 202 -18.88 13.20 14.90
C LEU A 202 -19.37 12.07 15.82
N PRO A 203 -20.64 12.10 16.26
CA PRO A 203 -21.20 11.08 17.14
C PRO A 203 -21.72 9.86 16.36
N GLY A 204 -21.49 8.66 16.90
CA GLY A 204 -22.34 7.47 16.66
C GLY A 204 -21.98 6.57 15.47
N ALA A 205 -21.47 5.38 15.80
CA ALA A 205 -21.53 4.14 15.01
C ALA A 205 -20.99 4.17 13.56
N LEU A 206 -19.67 4.30 13.39
CA LEU A 206 -19.01 3.77 12.20
C LEU A 206 -18.57 2.32 12.44
N PHE A 207 -19.15 1.42 11.66
CA PHE A 207 -18.83 -0.01 11.55
C PHE A 207 -17.30 -0.21 11.39
N ASN A 208 -16.65 -0.78 12.39
CA ASN A 208 -15.22 -1.07 12.37
C ASN A 208 -14.97 -2.49 11.80
N MET A 209 -14.71 -2.57 10.50
CA MET A 209 -14.37 -3.80 9.77
C MET A 209 -13.23 -4.62 10.40
N ASN A 210 -12.28 -3.95 11.05
CA ASN A 210 -11.16 -4.63 11.71
C ASN A 210 -11.60 -5.45 12.93
N GLN A 211 -12.67 -5.01 13.61
CA GLN A 211 -13.23 -5.71 14.76
C GLN A 211 -13.97 -6.99 14.34
N LEU A 212 -14.64 -6.95 13.19
CA LEU A 212 -15.33 -8.11 12.60
C LEU A 212 -14.32 -9.16 12.13
N LEU A 213 -13.26 -8.75 11.42
CA LEU A 213 -12.18 -9.64 11.01
C LEU A 213 -11.47 -10.29 12.21
N ALA A 214 -11.21 -9.52 13.28
CA ALA A 214 -10.60 -10.05 14.49
C ALA A 214 -11.48 -11.09 15.20
N ASN A 215 -12.80 -10.85 15.27
CA ASN A 215 -13.74 -11.78 15.89
C ASN A 215 -13.93 -13.06 15.05
N GLU A 216 -13.93 -12.93 13.72
CA GLU A 216 -14.12 -14.06 12.81
C GLU A 216 -12.87 -14.97 12.77
N ILE A 217 -11.67 -14.40 12.87
CA ILE A 217 -10.43 -15.17 13.06
C ILE A 217 -10.45 -15.91 14.41
N LYS A 218 -10.95 -15.29 15.48
CA LYS A 218 -11.01 -15.91 16.80
C LYS A 218 -11.96 -17.11 16.85
N LEU A 219 -13.09 -17.03 16.15
CA LEU A 219 -14.08 -18.12 16.00
C LEU A 219 -13.60 -19.30 15.14
N LEU A 220 -12.51 -19.16 14.38
CA LEU A 220 -11.95 -20.22 13.55
C LEU A 220 -10.80 -20.98 14.24
N VAL A 221 -10.31 -20.44 15.36
CA VAL A 221 -9.15 -20.97 16.10
C VAL A 221 -9.58 -21.64 17.43
N GLU A 222 -10.81 -21.42 17.89
CA GLU A 222 -11.47 -22.14 18.99
C GLU A 222 -12.46 -23.19 18.45
#